data_AF-A0A3P7MGE7-F1
#
_entry.id   AF-A0A3P7MGE7-F1
#
_cell.length_a   1.000
_cell.length_b   1.000
_cell.length_c   1.000
_cell.angle_alpha   90.00
_cell.angle_beta   90.00
_cell.angle_gamma   90.00
#
_symmetry.space_group_name_H-M   'P 1'
#
loop_
_entity.id
_entity.type
_entity.pdbx_description
1 polymer ?
#
loop_
_entity_poly.entity_id
_entity_poly.type
_entity_poly.pdbx_seq_one_letter_code
_entity_poly.pdbx_strand_id
1 'polypeptide(L)'
;PDEALAAEYPVVGFGKRYLNSGLFLGYAKQVYKMINIEMVADDEDDQLYYTMIYLNSKLRKDLKIGLDSASRIFQNLNGVIDDVELQFDEDTGEALAYNAAYNTHPAILHGNGPSKNHLNYLANYMPDRWSSKKGCAYCGKKPRLDLSIADEPEFPLVTVSIFIAKPIPFIEEMLEAFARLDYPKKKMALYIYNSQPFCIKTIMDFLSKYGTEYYSKKIINGVTEIGEREARDEAL
;
A
#
# COMPACT_ATOMS: atom_id res chain seq x y z
N PRO A 1 -13.88 -20.82 -5.34
CA PRO A 1 -15.12 -20.02 -5.57
C PRO A 1 -16.39 -20.82 -5.24
N ASP A 2 -16.42 -22.13 -5.51
CA ASP A 2 -17.55 -23.00 -5.20
C ASP A 2 -17.39 -23.70 -3.83
N GLU A 3 -18.25 -23.38 -2.87
CA GLU A 3 -18.25 -23.96 -1.53
C GLU A 3 -18.77 -25.40 -1.49
N ALA A 4 -19.61 -25.81 -2.46
CA ALA A 4 -20.19 -27.16 -2.50
C ALA A 4 -19.10 -28.24 -2.69
N LEU A 5 -17.98 -27.87 -3.32
CA LEU A 5 -16.82 -28.74 -3.54
C LEU A 5 -16.03 -29.04 -2.26
N ALA A 6 -16.31 -28.36 -1.14
CA ALA A 6 -15.55 -28.53 0.10
C ALA A 6 -15.56 -29.97 0.63
N ALA A 7 -16.65 -30.72 0.40
CA ALA A 7 -16.78 -32.12 0.81
C ALA A 7 -15.87 -33.07 0.00
N GLU A 8 -15.52 -32.70 -1.24
CA GLU A 8 -14.72 -33.53 -2.14
C GLU A 8 -13.21 -33.45 -1.85
N TYR A 9 -12.77 -32.41 -1.15
CA TYR A 9 -11.37 -32.29 -0.74
C TYR A 9 -10.97 -33.45 0.19
N PRO A 10 -9.74 -33.98 0.08
CA PRO A 10 -9.22 -34.88 1.10
C PRO A 10 -9.33 -34.26 2.49
N VAL A 11 -9.59 -35.08 3.50
CA VAL A 11 -9.57 -34.62 4.90
C VAL A 11 -8.12 -34.34 5.30
N VAL A 12 -7.90 -33.19 5.90
CA VAL A 12 -6.60 -32.77 6.43
C VAL A 12 -6.72 -32.76 7.95
N GLY A 13 -5.92 -33.58 8.64
CA GLY A 13 -5.96 -33.68 10.10
C GLY A 13 -5.39 -32.44 10.80
N PHE A 14 -4.45 -31.75 10.16
CA PHE A 14 -3.82 -30.54 10.66
C PHE A 14 -3.43 -29.62 9.50
N GLY A 15 -3.85 -28.36 9.55
CA GLY A 15 -3.55 -27.38 8.51
C GLY A 15 -4.76 -26.94 7.67
N LYS A 16 -4.50 -26.03 6.74
CA LYS A 16 -5.48 -25.51 5.79
C LYS A 16 -5.78 -26.58 4.72
N ARG A 17 -7.07 -26.75 4.41
CA ARG A 17 -7.58 -27.87 3.58
C ARG A 17 -7.70 -27.56 2.09
N TYR A 18 -7.99 -26.31 1.75
CA TYR A 18 -8.43 -25.93 0.40
C TYR A 18 -7.31 -25.32 -0.42
N LEU A 19 -7.36 -25.53 -1.74
CA LEU A 19 -6.38 -25.02 -2.69
C LEU A 19 -6.50 -23.50 -2.80
N ASN A 20 -5.37 -22.80 -3.00
CA ASN A 20 -5.36 -21.43 -3.53
C ASN A 20 -4.56 -21.41 -4.84
N SER A 21 -5.10 -20.87 -5.92
CA SER A 21 -4.43 -20.85 -7.23
C SER A 21 -3.37 -19.76 -7.38
N GLY A 22 -3.38 -18.75 -6.52
CA GLY A 22 -2.52 -17.58 -6.69
C GLY A 22 -1.03 -17.90 -6.62
N LEU A 23 -0.65 -19.04 -6.02
CA LEU A 23 0.72 -19.51 -5.95
C LEU A 23 0.79 -21.04 -6.02
N PHE A 24 1.71 -21.56 -6.83
CA PHE A 24 2.10 -22.96 -6.82
C PHE A 24 3.55 -23.11 -7.30
N LEU A 25 4.19 -24.21 -6.89
CA LEU A 25 5.55 -24.57 -7.28
C LEU A 25 5.57 -26.04 -7.69
N GLY A 26 6.29 -26.37 -8.75
CA GLY A 26 6.47 -27.74 -9.17
C GLY A 26 7.47 -27.89 -10.29
N TYR A 27 7.80 -29.14 -10.63
CA TYR A 27 8.64 -29.43 -11.77
C TYR A 27 7.98 -28.98 -13.08
N ALA A 28 8.75 -28.37 -13.96
CA ALA A 28 8.25 -27.76 -15.21
C ALA A 28 7.39 -28.71 -16.04
N LYS A 29 7.76 -30.00 -16.15
CA LYS A 29 6.97 -31.00 -16.88
C LYS A 29 5.58 -31.21 -16.30
N GLN A 30 5.46 -31.26 -14.98
CA GLN A 30 4.18 -31.44 -14.27
C GLN A 30 3.33 -30.18 -14.36
N VAL A 31 3.93 -29.01 -14.14
CA VAL A 31 3.23 -27.72 -14.26
C VAL A 31 2.73 -27.51 -15.68
N TYR A 32 3.58 -27.73 -16.69
CA TYR A 32 3.19 -27.62 -18.09
C TYR A 32 2.04 -28.57 -18.45
N LYS A 33 2.09 -29.82 -17.96
CA LYS A 33 0.98 -30.76 -18.17
C LYS A 33 -0.31 -30.27 -17.50
N MET A 34 -0.21 -29.73 -16.28
CA MET A 34 -1.34 -29.25 -15.49
C MET A 34 -2.05 -28.05 -16.13
N ILE A 35 -1.30 -27.06 -16.64
CA ILE A 35 -1.89 -25.85 -17.24
C ILE A 35 -2.45 -26.07 -18.67
N ASN A 36 -2.25 -27.25 -19.25
CA ASN A 36 -2.68 -27.61 -20.60
C ASN A 36 -3.69 -28.77 -20.62
N ILE A 37 -4.38 -29.05 -19.50
CA ILE A 37 -5.33 -30.18 -19.43
C ILE A 37 -6.58 -29.88 -20.28
N GLU A 38 -7.12 -28.68 -20.11
CA GLU A 38 -8.30 -28.17 -20.80
C GLU A 38 -8.05 -26.72 -21.23
N MET A 39 -8.67 -26.32 -22.35
CA MET A 39 -8.73 -24.92 -22.78
C MET A 39 -9.71 -24.17 -21.87
N VAL A 40 -9.34 -22.96 -21.49
CA VAL A 40 -10.15 -22.05 -20.68
C VAL A 40 -10.27 -20.70 -21.38
N ALA A 41 -11.41 -20.02 -21.23
CA ALA A 41 -11.59 -18.64 -21.67
C ALA A 41 -10.92 -17.63 -20.71
N ASP A 42 -10.71 -16.41 -21.18
CA ASP A 42 -9.98 -15.35 -20.44
C ASP A 42 -10.68 -14.90 -19.15
N ASP A 43 -12.00 -15.08 -19.05
CA ASP A 43 -12.84 -14.71 -17.91
C ASP A 43 -13.19 -15.89 -16.99
N GLU A 44 -12.67 -17.09 -17.28
CA GLU A 44 -12.85 -18.24 -16.41
C GLU A 44 -12.02 -18.14 -15.13
N ASP A 45 -12.57 -18.69 -14.05
CA ASP A 45 -11.96 -18.64 -12.72
C ASP A 45 -10.82 -19.66 -12.61
N ASP A 46 -9.59 -19.14 -12.56
CA ASP A 46 -8.36 -19.93 -12.42
C ASP A 46 -8.37 -20.80 -11.16
N GLN A 47 -8.90 -20.27 -10.06
CA GLN A 47 -9.05 -20.99 -8.80
C GLN A 47 -9.96 -22.22 -8.96
N LEU A 48 -11.06 -22.13 -9.69
CA LEU A 48 -11.96 -23.24 -9.99
C LEU A 48 -11.26 -24.26 -10.88
N TYR A 49 -10.58 -23.82 -11.94
CA TYR A 49 -9.83 -24.69 -12.85
C TYR A 49 -8.86 -25.61 -12.09
N TYR A 50 -7.98 -25.03 -11.27
CA TYR A 50 -7.02 -25.82 -10.49
C TYR A 50 -7.69 -26.64 -9.38
N THR A 51 -8.82 -26.18 -8.85
CA THR A 51 -9.62 -26.94 -7.89
C THR A 51 -10.14 -28.23 -8.52
N MET A 52 -10.73 -28.16 -9.71
CA MET A 52 -11.27 -29.34 -10.41
C MET A 52 -10.17 -30.36 -10.74
N ILE A 53 -8.98 -29.88 -11.16
CA ILE A 53 -7.81 -30.75 -11.38
C ILE A 53 -7.38 -31.44 -10.07
N TYR A 54 -7.32 -30.70 -8.97
CA TYR A 54 -6.93 -31.24 -7.66
C TYR A 54 -7.96 -32.24 -7.10
N LEU A 55 -9.25 -32.00 -7.30
CA LEU A 55 -10.32 -32.89 -6.83
C LEU A 55 -10.39 -34.19 -7.62
N ASN A 56 -10.03 -34.17 -8.90
CA ASN A 56 -9.88 -35.37 -9.69
C ASN A 56 -8.75 -36.27 -9.14
N SER A 57 -9.12 -37.35 -8.45
CA SER A 57 -8.15 -38.22 -7.77
C SER A 57 -7.12 -38.85 -8.70
N LYS A 58 -7.45 -39.08 -9.98
CA LYS A 58 -6.51 -39.63 -10.97
C LYS A 58 -5.48 -38.58 -11.35
N LEU A 59 -5.94 -37.39 -11.73
CA LEU A 59 -5.05 -36.26 -12.09
C LEU A 59 -4.16 -35.86 -10.91
N ARG A 60 -4.73 -35.72 -9.70
CA ARG A 60 -3.97 -35.42 -8.49
C ARG A 60 -2.84 -36.42 -8.24
N LYS A 61 -3.10 -37.72 -8.40
CA LYS A 61 -2.10 -38.78 -8.22
C LYS A 61 -1.06 -38.79 -9.33
N ASP A 62 -1.48 -38.64 -10.59
CA ASP A 62 -0.60 -38.67 -11.77
C ASP A 62 0.34 -37.46 -11.81
N LEU A 63 -0.15 -36.28 -11.43
CA LEU A 63 0.62 -35.03 -11.35
C LEU A 63 1.34 -34.86 -10.02
N LYS A 64 1.06 -35.73 -9.03
CA LYS A 64 1.62 -35.69 -7.67
C LYS A 64 1.36 -34.36 -6.96
N ILE A 65 0.12 -33.85 -7.06
CA ILE A 65 -0.25 -32.56 -6.47
C ILE A 65 -0.45 -32.73 -4.96
N GLY A 66 0.24 -31.89 -4.18
CA GLY A 66 0.04 -31.71 -2.75
C GLY A 66 -0.36 -30.27 -2.44
N LEU A 67 -0.92 -30.05 -1.24
CA LEU A 67 -1.19 -28.71 -0.72
C LEU A 67 -0.26 -28.43 0.46
N ASP A 68 0.23 -27.20 0.54
CA ASP A 68 1.04 -26.72 1.67
C ASP A 68 0.15 -26.36 2.86
N SER A 69 -0.47 -27.38 3.47
CA SER A 69 -1.49 -27.18 4.50
C SER A 69 -0.99 -26.47 5.76
N ALA A 70 0.31 -26.56 6.06
CA ALA A 70 0.92 -25.92 7.23
C ALA A 70 1.64 -24.61 6.89
N SER A 71 1.46 -24.05 5.69
CA SER A 71 2.09 -22.79 5.27
C SER A 71 3.60 -22.77 5.48
N ARG A 72 4.30 -23.83 5.05
CA ARG A 72 5.77 -23.92 5.12
C ARG A 72 6.44 -23.10 4.02
N ILE A 73 5.78 -22.98 2.87
CA ILE A 73 6.25 -22.26 1.70
C ILE A 73 5.33 -21.07 1.43
N PHE A 74 4.01 -21.31 1.42
CA PHE A 74 3.01 -20.33 1.02
C PHE A 74 2.11 -19.91 2.18
N GLN A 75 2.09 -18.61 2.47
CA GLN A 75 1.16 -18.01 3.41
C GLN A 75 0.14 -17.15 2.65
N ASN A 76 -1.05 -17.70 2.45
CA ASN A 76 -2.21 -16.91 2.06
C ASN A 76 -2.72 -16.17 3.30
N LEU A 77 -2.97 -14.86 3.21
CA LEU A 77 -3.30 -14.02 4.37
C LEU A 77 -4.81 -13.90 4.61
N ASN A 78 -5.65 -14.14 3.59
CA ASN A 78 -7.10 -14.02 3.77
C ASN A 78 -7.63 -15.00 4.82
N GLY A 79 -8.36 -14.48 5.81
CA GLY A 79 -8.97 -15.26 6.89
C GLY A 79 -8.02 -15.76 7.97
N VAL A 80 -6.74 -15.39 7.92
CA VAL A 80 -5.70 -15.90 8.85
C VAL A 80 -4.67 -14.84 9.22
N ILE A 81 -5.03 -13.55 9.10
CA ILE A 81 -4.12 -12.44 9.44
C ILE A 81 -3.67 -12.49 10.91
N ASP A 82 -4.54 -12.97 11.81
CA ASP A 82 -4.24 -13.08 13.24
C ASP A 82 -3.27 -14.23 13.56
N ASP A 83 -3.08 -15.18 12.62
CA ASP A 83 -2.11 -16.27 12.76
C ASP A 83 -0.68 -15.81 12.37
N VAL A 84 -0.52 -14.62 11.78
CA VAL A 84 0.73 -14.17 11.13
C VAL A 84 1.30 -12.92 11.82
N GLU A 85 2.52 -13.05 12.31
CA GLU A 85 3.24 -12.02 13.05
C GLU A 85 4.60 -11.70 12.42
N LEU A 86 5.16 -10.54 12.77
CA LEU A 86 6.55 -10.23 12.47
C LEU A 86 7.43 -10.77 13.59
N GLN A 87 8.37 -11.64 13.23
CA GLN A 87 9.43 -12.07 14.13
C GLN A 87 10.74 -11.43 13.67
N PHE A 88 11.46 -10.82 14.59
CA PHE A 88 12.78 -10.26 14.31
C PHE A 88 13.84 -11.27 14.71
N ASP A 89 14.72 -11.58 13.78
CA ASP A 89 15.90 -12.39 14.04
C ASP A 89 16.83 -11.65 15.01
N GLU A 90 17.23 -12.31 16.11
CA GLU A 90 17.99 -11.66 17.19
C GLU A 90 19.41 -11.26 16.75
N ASP A 91 20.01 -12.01 15.83
CA ASP A 91 21.38 -11.83 15.38
C ASP A 91 21.50 -10.76 14.28
N THR A 92 20.60 -10.78 13.31
CA THR A 92 20.61 -9.88 12.15
C THR A 92 19.71 -8.67 12.35
N GLY A 93 18.68 -8.79 13.19
CA GLY A 93 17.59 -7.81 13.33
C GLY A 93 16.60 -7.82 12.17
N GLU A 94 16.71 -8.77 11.23
CA GLU A 94 15.83 -8.86 10.05
C GLU A 94 14.43 -9.32 10.44
N ALA A 95 13.43 -8.72 9.81
CA ALA A 95 12.04 -9.13 9.98
C ALA A 95 11.72 -10.37 9.12
N LEU A 96 11.02 -11.33 9.71
CA LEU A 96 10.50 -12.52 9.08
C LEU A 96 9.02 -12.69 9.40
N ALA A 97 8.27 -13.26 8.47
CA ALA A 97 6.88 -13.60 8.71
C ALA A 97 6.86 -14.91 9.48
N TYR A 98 6.08 -14.94 10.55
CA TYR A 98 5.93 -16.11 11.39
C TYR A 98 4.46 -16.49 11.48
N ASN A 99 4.14 -17.72 11.09
CA ASN A 99 2.82 -18.31 11.31
C ASN A 99 2.82 -19.01 12.67
N ALA A 100 2.16 -18.41 13.65
CA ALA A 100 2.11 -18.92 15.02
C ALA A 100 1.26 -20.21 15.14
N ALA A 101 0.22 -20.35 14.31
CA ALA A 101 -0.65 -21.54 14.33
C ALA A 101 0.06 -22.83 13.93
N TYR A 102 1.08 -22.74 13.07
CA TYR A 102 1.82 -23.89 12.56
C TYR A 102 3.31 -23.88 12.89
N ASN A 103 3.79 -22.83 13.55
CA ASN A 103 5.19 -22.62 13.87
C ASN A 103 6.07 -22.69 12.60
N THR A 104 5.74 -21.90 11.58
CA THR A 104 6.46 -21.85 10.30
C THR A 104 6.88 -20.45 9.90
N HIS A 105 7.95 -20.36 9.10
CA HIS A 105 8.40 -19.13 8.43
C HIS A 105 8.18 -19.26 6.92
N PRO A 106 7.00 -18.86 6.41
CA PRO A 106 6.67 -19.01 5.00
C PRO A 106 7.62 -18.20 4.11
N ALA A 107 8.03 -18.80 2.98
CA ALA A 107 8.90 -18.15 2.01
C ALA A 107 8.17 -17.10 1.15
N ILE A 108 6.87 -17.30 0.90
CA ILE A 108 6.07 -16.42 0.05
C ILE A 108 4.79 -16.02 0.79
N LEU A 109 4.57 -14.71 0.88
CA LEU A 109 3.34 -14.12 1.39
C LEU A 109 2.42 -13.73 0.24
N HIS A 110 1.16 -14.14 0.34
CA HIS A 110 0.11 -13.79 -0.61
C HIS A 110 -1.02 -13.06 0.10
N GLY A 111 -1.11 -11.75 -0.13
CA GLY A 111 -2.24 -10.93 0.29
C GLY A 111 -3.48 -11.19 -0.57
N ASN A 112 -4.03 -12.40 -0.56
CA ASN A 112 -5.23 -12.73 -1.34
C ASN A 112 -6.49 -12.06 -0.77
N GLY A 113 -7.50 -11.83 -1.62
CA GLY A 113 -8.78 -11.23 -1.21
C GLY A 113 -8.61 -9.88 -0.47
N PRO A 114 -9.34 -9.61 0.63
CA PRO A 114 -9.31 -8.34 1.36
C PRO A 114 -8.07 -8.12 2.24
N SER A 115 -7.02 -8.95 2.16
CA SER A 115 -5.83 -8.88 3.02
C SER A 115 -4.70 -7.98 2.50
N LYS A 116 -4.94 -7.19 1.45
CA LYS A 116 -3.94 -6.33 0.78
C LYS A 116 -3.27 -5.34 1.74
N ASN A 117 -4.04 -4.72 2.63
CA ASN A 117 -3.49 -3.75 3.59
C ASN A 117 -2.56 -4.42 4.62
N HIS A 118 -2.88 -5.66 5.02
CA HIS A 118 -2.01 -6.41 5.93
C HIS A 118 -0.70 -6.81 5.23
N LEU A 119 -0.77 -7.21 3.95
CA LEU A 119 0.44 -7.41 3.14
C LEU A 119 1.28 -6.13 3.05
N ASN A 120 0.66 -4.96 2.82
CA ASN A 120 1.37 -3.67 2.79
C ASN A 120 2.07 -3.39 4.14
N TYR A 121 1.43 -3.71 5.25
CA TYR A 121 2.03 -3.61 6.58
C TYR A 121 3.28 -4.50 6.70
N LEU A 122 3.17 -5.79 6.38
CA LEU A 122 4.29 -6.74 6.43
C LEU A 122 5.44 -6.33 5.48
N ALA A 123 5.10 -5.82 4.30
CA ALA A 123 6.05 -5.36 3.28
C ALA A 123 6.83 -4.09 3.67
N ASN A 124 6.41 -3.35 4.71
CA ASN A 124 7.23 -2.27 5.26
C ASN A 124 8.50 -2.80 5.97
N TYR A 125 8.51 -4.08 6.36
CA TYR A 125 9.60 -4.71 7.08
C TYR A 125 10.35 -5.71 6.22
N MET A 126 9.63 -6.47 5.39
CA MET A 126 10.17 -7.65 4.71
C MET A 126 10.14 -7.57 3.17
N PRO A 127 11.03 -8.33 2.51
CA PRO A 127 12.35 -8.72 3.02
C PRO A 127 13.29 -7.50 2.99
N ASP A 128 14.17 -7.38 3.99
CA ASP A 128 15.22 -6.35 4.04
C ASP A 128 14.71 -4.91 3.76
N ARG A 129 13.51 -4.56 4.27
CA ARG A 129 12.97 -3.20 4.16
C ARG A 129 13.22 -2.41 5.42
N TRP A 130 13.01 -3.03 6.57
CA TRP A 130 13.31 -2.46 7.88
C TRP A 130 13.79 -3.55 8.83
N SER A 131 14.83 -3.24 9.60
CA SER A 131 15.38 -4.13 10.64
C SER A 131 15.51 -3.38 11.96
N SER A 132 15.46 -4.11 13.08
CA SER A 132 15.63 -3.53 14.42
C SER A 132 17.04 -2.97 14.65
N LYS A 133 18.05 -3.44 13.90
CA LYS A 133 19.45 -3.02 14.02
C LYS A 133 19.86 -1.92 13.03
N LYS A 134 19.42 -2.00 11.77
CA LYS A 134 19.84 -1.06 10.70
C LYS A 134 18.77 -0.01 10.36
N GLY A 135 17.56 -0.15 10.90
CA GLY A 135 16.42 0.67 10.52
C GLY A 135 15.98 0.43 9.08
N CYS A 136 15.45 1.46 8.43
CA CYS A 136 14.91 1.38 7.07
C CYS A 136 16.01 1.32 6.00
N ALA A 137 16.10 0.21 5.26
CA ALA A 137 17.13 -0.01 4.26
C ALA A 137 16.97 0.85 2.98
N TYR A 138 15.78 1.43 2.75
CA TYR A 138 15.45 2.16 1.52
C TYR A 138 15.13 3.64 1.71
N CYS A 139 14.83 4.09 2.94
CA CYS A 139 14.32 5.44 3.19
C CYS A 139 15.28 6.55 2.73
N GLY A 140 16.60 6.32 2.81
CA GLY A 140 17.63 7.24 2.35
C GLY A 140 18.17 6.99 0.93
N LYS A 141 17.73 5.94 0.24
CA LYS A 141 18.29 5.54 -1.07
C LYS A 141 17.58 6.16 -2.28
N LYS A 142 16.41 6.77 -2.08
CA LYS A 142 15.74 7.50 -3.16
C LYS A 142 16.60 8.70 -3.57
N PRO A 143 16.73 9.02 -4.87
CA PRO A 143 17.34 10.27 -5.30
C PRO A 143 16.63 11.42 -4.59
N ARG A 144 17.38 12.18 -3.80
CA ARG A 144 16.89 13.40 -3.16
C ARG A 144 17.65 14.55 -3.81
N LEU A 145 16.92 15.56 -4.26
CA LEU A 145 17.53 16.85 -4.52
C LEU A 145 17.92 17.42 -3.16
N ASP A 146 19.23 17.55 -2.92
CA ASP A 146 19.71 18.20 -1.71
C ASP A 146 19.59 19.71 -1.89
N LEU A 147 18.51 20.27 -1.36
CA LEU A 147 18.23 21.71 -1.43
C LEU A 147 19.28 22.55 -0.69
N SER A 148 20.13 21.97 0.16
CA SER A 148 21.23 22.69 0.81
C SER A 148 22.44 22.91 -0.11
N ILE A 149 22.51 22.18 -1.22
CA ILE A 149 23.63 22.21 -2.17
C ILE A 149 23.17 22.70 -3.56
N ALA A 150 21.93 22.41 -3.94
CA ALA A 150 21.37 22.79 -5.23
C ALA A 150 21.16 24.31 -5.34
N ASP A 151 21.31 24.85 -6.55
CA ASP A 151 20.99 26.25 -6.82
C ASP A 151 19.45 26.42 -6.93
N GLU A 152 18.90 27.54 -6.44
CA GLU A 152 17.45 27.82 -6.48
C GLU A 152 16.76 27.59 -7.84
N PRO A 153 17.38 27.87 -9.01
CA PRO A 153 16.80 27.56 -10.31
C PRO A 153 16.52 26.07 -10.53
N GLU A 154 17.26 25.17 -9.89
CA GLU A 154 17.09 23.71 -9.98
C GLU A 154 15.93 23.20 -9.12
N PHE A 155 15.42 24.03 -8.20
CA PHE A 155 14.34 23.62 -7.31
C PHE A 155 13.06 23.37 -8.13
N PRO A 156 12.31 22.30 -7.83
CA PRO A 156 11.07 22.01 -8.53
C PRO A 156 10.03 23.11 -8.30
N LEU A 157 9.19 23.37 -9.29
CA LEU A 157 7.98 24.15 -9.03
C LEU A 157 7.02 23.26 -8.22
N VAL A 158 6.62 23.71 -7.04
CA VAL A 158 5.67 22.98 -6.17
C VAL A 158 4.35 23.74 -6.07
N THR A 159 3.25 23.02 -5.97
CA THR A 159 1.97 23.58 -5.58
C THR A 159 1.75 23.34 -4.10
N VAL A 160 1.40 24.38 -3.35
CA VAL A 160 0.99 24.25 -1.94
C VAL A 160 -0.43 24.73 -1.78
N SER A 161 -1.27 23.85 -1.25
CA SER A 161 -2.70 24.08 -1.07
C SER A 161 -3.04 24.15 0.42
N ILE A 162 -3.48 25.32 0.88
CA ILE A 162 -3.84 25.61 2.26
C ILE A 162 -5.37 25.58 2.39
N PHE A 163 -5.89 24.73 3.29
CA PHE A 163 -7.32 24.56 3.51
C PHE A 163 -7.72 25.00 4.92
N ILE A 164 -8.51 26.06 5.00
CA ILE A 164 -9.14 26.59 6.21
C ILE A 164 -10.64 26.31 6.11
N ALA A 165 -10.98 25.02 6.26
CA ALA A 165 -12.34 24.53 6.07
C ALA A 165 -13.19 24.53 7.36
N LYS A 166 -12.55 24.72 8.52
CA LYS A 166 -13.16 24.71 9.85
C LYS A 166 -12.51 25.78 10.73
N PRO A 167 -13.16 26.21 11.83
CA PRO A 167 -12.53 27.11 12.79
C PRO A 167 -11.30 26.48 13.42
N ILE A 168 -10.15 27.07 13.12
CA ILE A 168 -8.86 26.70 13.71
C ILE A 168 -8.22 27.96 14.28
N PRO A 169 -7.66 27.90 15.51
CA PRO A 169 -6.97 29.03 16.11
C PRO A 169 -5.62 29.26 15.43
N PHE A 170 -5.03 30.44 15.67
CA PHE A 170 -3.67 30.80 15.25
C PHE A 170 -3.38 30.74 13.73
N ILE A 171 -4.38 31.12 12.91
CA ILE A 171 -4.24 31.18 11.44
C ILE A 171 -3.18 32.19 11.00
N GLU A 172 -3.13 33.33 11.68
CA GLU A 172 -2.15 34.38 11.37
C GLU A 172 -0.72 33.86 11.55
N GLU A 173 -0.45 33.21 12.67
CA GLU A 173 0.85 32.62 12.99
C GLU A 173 1.20 31.48 12.04
N MET A 174 0.22 30.64 11.64
CA MET A 174 0.43 29.58 10.65
C MET A 174 0.82 30.15 9.28
N LEU A 175 0.12 31.19 8.82
CA LEU A 175 0.41 31.87 7.55
C LEU A 175 1.77 32.59 7.58
N GLU A 176 2.12 33.23 8.69
CA GLU A 176 3.43 33.85 8.91
C GLU A 176 4.55 32.80 8.95
N ALA A 177 4.32 31.63 9.56
CA ALA A 177 5.27 30.52 9.53
C ALA A 177 5.43 29.96 8.10
N PHE A 178 4.33 29.83 7.35
CA PHE A 178 4.34 29.40 5.96
C PHE A 178 5.16 30.37 5.07
N ALA A 179 5.02 31.69 5.26
CA ALA A 179 5.82 32.67 4.54
C ALA A 179 7.34 32.60 4.82
N ARG A 180 7.74 31.94 5.92
CA ARG A 180 9.13 31.74 6.32
C ARG A 180 9.69 30.36 5.97
N LEU A 181 8.96 29.53 5.23
CA LEU A 181 9.49 28.27 4.73
C LEU A 181 10.78 28.51 3.94
N ASP A 182 11.77 27.65 4.17
CA ASP A 182 13.05 27.66 3.47
C ASP A 182 12.88 27.03 2.07
N TYR A 183 12.09 27.70 1.25
CA TYR A 183 11.81 27.34 -0.14
C TYR A 183 11.52 28.61 -0.94
N PRO A 184 12.11 28.81 -2.14
CA PRO A 184 11.89 30.03 -2.91
C PRO A 184 10.41 30.20 -3.24
N LYS A 185 9.80 31.30 -2.79
CA LYS A 185 8.37 31.57 -3.06
C LYS A 185 8.07 31.64 -4.56
N LYS A 186 9.05 32.07 -5.37
CA LYS A 186 8.98 32.06 -6.85
C LYS A 186 8.96 30.65 -7.47
N LYS A 187 9.15 29.60 -6.67
CA LYS A 187 8.99 28.19 -7.02
C LYS A 187 7.77 27.56 -6.32
N MET A 188 6.86 28.36 -5.79
CA MET A 188 5.63 27.91 -5.13
C MET A 188 4.40 28.51 -5.80
N ALA A 189 3.57 27.66 -6.39
CA ALA A 189 2.20 27.99 -6.80
C ALA A 189 1.28 27.82 -5.57
N LEU A 190 0.56 28.88 -5.21
CA LEU A 190 -0.23 28.90 -3.98
C LEU A 190 -1.72 28.72 -4.27
N TYR A 191 -2.35 27.78 -3.58
CA TYR A 191 -3.81 27.65 -3.52
C TYR A 191 -4.28 27.88 -2.09
N ILE A 192 -5.21 28.80 -1.85
CA ILE A 192 -5.82 29.00 -0.53
C ILE A 192 -7.32 28.84 -0.66
N TYR A 193 -7.87 27.86 0.06
CA TYR A 193 -9.30 27.72 0.30
C TYR A 193 -9.63 28.08 1.75
N ASN A 194 -10.56 29.00 1.93
CA ASN A 194 -11.11 29.37 3.23
C ASN A 194 -12.63 29.45 3.15
N SER A 195 -13.30 28.63 3.96
CA SER A 195 -14.75 28.68 4.17
C SER A 195 -15.15 29.41 5.45
N GLN A 196 -14.19 29.94 6.21
CA GLN A 196 -14.40 30.56 7.51
C GLN A 196 -14.45 32.09 7.41
N PRO A 197 -15.60 32.73 7.65
CA PRO A 197 -15.74 34.17 7.47
C PRO A 197 -14.79 35.02 8.33
N PHE A 198 -14.49 34.59 9.55
CA PHE A 198 -13.59 35.30 10.45
C PHE A 198 -12.12 35.26 10.01
N CYS A 199 -11.73 34.30 9.16
CA CYS A 199 -10.36 34.20 8.61
C CYS A 199 -10.17 35.06 7.35
N ILE A 200 -11.24 35.65 6.79
CA ILE A 200 -11.18 36.40 5.53
C ILE A 200 -10.13 37.49 5.60
N LYS A 201 -10.18 38.31 6.66
CA LYS A 201 -9.26 39.43 6.85
C LYS A 201 -7.81 38.95 6.97
N THR A 202 -7.56 37.96 7.82
CA THR A 202 -6.22 37.41 8.04
C THR A 202 -5.58 36.89 6.75
N ILE A 203 -6.36 36.24 5.88
CA ILE A 203 -5.88 35.77 4.57
C ILE A 203 -5.58 36.94 3.63
N MET A 204 -6.44 37.96 3.59
CA MET A 204 -6.17 39.15 2.78
C MET A 204 -4.91 39.88 3.24
N ASP A 205 -4.71 40.02 4.55
CA ASP A 205 -3.51 40.65 5.14
C ASP A 205 -2.24 39.87 4.74
N PHE A 206 -2.27 38.54 4.83
CA PHE A 206 -1.18 37.67 4.34
C PHE A 206 -0.90 37.85 2.85
N LEU A 207 -1.94 37.88 2.01
CA LEU A 207 -1.79 38.03 0.56
C LEU A 207 -1.28 39.42 0.16
N SER A 208 -1.64 40.45 0.93
CA SER A 208 -1.11 41.79 0.74
C SER A 208 0.39 41.86 1.07
N LYS A 209 0.83 41.12 2.11
CA LYS A 209 2.21 41.13 2.58
C LYS A 209 3.15 40.28 1.71
N TYR A 210 2.73 39.07 1.34
CA TYR A 210 3.60 38.08 0.70
C TYR A 210 3.12 37.63 -0.68
N GLY A 211 1.87 37.94 -1.06
CA GLY A 211 1.22 37.31 -2.22
C GLY A 211 1.87 37.60 -3.57
N THR A 212 2.72 38.62 -3.70
CA THR A 212 3.46 38.95 -4.94
C THR A 212 4.79 38.21 -5.06
N GLU A 213 5.29 37.64 -3.96
CA GLU A 213 6.52 36.84 -3.94
C GLU A 213 6.31 35.44 -4.51
N TYR A 214 5.09 34.89 -4.41
CA TYR A 214 4.75 33.56 -4.93
C TYR A 214 4.79 33.50 -6.47
N TYR A 215 4.97 32.29 -7.03
CA TYR A 215 4.97 32.05 -8.47
C TYR A 215 3.62 32.38 -9.11
N SER A 216 2.55 31.83 -8.52
CA SER A 216 1.17 32.08 -8.89
C SER A 216 0.29 31.91 -7.65
N LYS A 217 -0.95 32.39 -7.70
CA LYS A 217 -1.90 32.23 -6.60
C LYS A 217 -3.33 32.07 -7.11
N LYS A 218 -4.09 31.16 -6.49
CA LYS A 218 -5.54 31.03 -6.62
C LYS A 218 -6.17 31.01 -5.24
N ILE A 219 -7.13 31.90 -5.00
CA ILE A 219 -7.66 32.18 -3.67
C ILE A 219 -9.18 32.08 -3.70
N ILE A 220 -9.73 31.20 -2.87
CA ILE A 220 -11.15 31.09 -2.57
C ILE A 220 -11.31 31.46 -1.11
N ASN A 221 -11.76 32.68 -0.84
CA ASN A 221 -11.74 33.25 0.51
C ASN A 221 -13.13 33.75 0.93
N GLY A 222 -13.84 32.95 1.71
CA GLY A 222 -15.10 33.36 2.35
C GLY A 222 -16.36 33.24 1.50
N VAL A 223 -16.28 32.66 0.30
CA VAL A 223 -17.44 32.47 -0.59
C VAL A 223 -17.66 30.98 -0.86
N THR A 224 -18.82 30.49 -0.44
CA THR A 224 -19.27 29.09 -0.51
C THR A 224 -19.82 28.73 -1.90
N GLU A 225 -19.04 28.94 -2.95
CA GLU A 225 -19.40 28.40 -4.28
C GLU A 225 -19.04 26.91 -4.36
N ILE A 226 -18.03 26.48 -3.61
CA ILE A 226 -17.56 25.09 -3.58
C ILE A 226 -17.30 24.62 -2.14
N GLY A 227 -17.61 23.36 -1.84
CA GLY A 227 -17.32 22.73 -0.57
C GLY A 227 -15.84 22.33 -0.44
N GLU A 228 -15.45 21.84 0.74
CA GLU A 228 -14.07 21.43 1.00
C GLU A 228 -13.60 20.33 0.03
N ARG A 229 -14.50 19.37 -0.30
CA ARG A 229 -14.17 18.27 -1.21
C ARG A 229 -13.88 18.79 -2.61
N GLU A 230 -14.77 19.62 -3.14
CA GLU A 230 -14.63 20.23 -4.47
C GLU A 230 -13.37 21.10 -4.54
N ALA A 231 -13.06 21.85 -3.47
CA ALA A 231 -11.84 22.64 -3.40
C ALA A 231 -10.57 21.77 -3.38
N ARG A 232 -10.61 20.59 -2.74
CA ARG A 232 -9.49 19.63 -2.77
C ARG A 232 -9.33 19.01 -4.15
N ASP A 233 -10.43 18.65 -4.80
CA ASP A 233 -10.41 18.09 -6.16
C ASP A 233 -9.90 19.12 -7.18
N GLU A 234 -10.23 20.41 -7.00
CA GLU A 234 -9.72 21.50 -7.86
C GLU A 234 -8.24 21.81 -7.65
N ALA A 235 -7.71 21.52 -6.47
CA ALA A 235 -6.32 21.81 -6.10
C ALA A 235 -5.32 20.71 -6.50
N LEU A 236 -5.80 19.52 -6.84
CA LEU A 236 -5.02 18.36 -7.31
C LEU A 236 -4.78 18.43 -8.82
#